data_AF-A0A9N9QK38-F1
#
_entry.id   AF-A0A9N9QK38-F1
#
_cell.length_a   1.000
_cell.length_b   1.000
_cell.length_c   1.000
_cell.angle_alpha   90.00
_cell.angle_beta   90.00
_cell.angle_gamma   90.00
#
_symmetry.space_group_name_H-M   'P 1'
#
loop_
_entity.id
_entity.type
_entity.pdbx_description
1 polymer ?
#
loop_
_entity_poly.entity_id
_entity_poly.type
_entity_poly.pdbx_seq_one_letter_code
_entity_poly.pdbx_strand_id
1 'polypeptide(L)'
;MKVDKETYYTPVKNGEKGIEENEQNVKLPLIGVRHWQVLLLFIMVFTAFGFRMILSVAIVAMTDPNASTNPNVPVYDWKDKGSILSAFFWGYIWPQVFAGYAANRFGAKWFLIGTMFVQSLLGISTPLTAAYLGSAGMCMSRALQGVCQGFIFPSVTHQLSQWVPHEERSRLGAFAFGAGPFGTVIAMLISGQIASSWYGWPLIFYIYGGVGLAWCLLFTVSGSNSPAVHPTISKAEKFYIEQSLGHTDEKPSHKVPWISIFKSVPVWAIFVVQLGNNYSMWTLMTQIPNYMSHVMNFNIKDVSFIL
;
A
#
# COMPACT_ATOMS: atom_id res chain seq x y z
N MET A 1 41.60 30.53 -28.13
CA MET A 1 40.41 30.18 -28.95
C MET A 1 39.18 30.38 -28.08
N LYS A 2 38.63 31.59 -28.07
CA LYS A 2 37.36 31.95 -27.41
C LYS A 2 36.32 32.10 -28.52
N VAL A 3 35.15 31.50 -28.32
CA VAL A 3 34.05 31.50 -29.28
C VAL A 3 33.06 32.57 -28.84
N ASP A 4 32.96 33.65 -29.63
CA ASP A 4 31.83 34.59 -29.58
C ASP A 4 30.62 33.96 -30.29
N LYS A 5 29.45 34.03 -29.66
CA LYS A 5 28.16 33.66 -30.25
C LYS A 5 27.34 34.92 -30.45
N GLU A 6 27.22 35.36 -31.70
CA GLU A 6 26.21 36.32 -32.13
C GLU A 6 24.87 35.63 -32.39
N THR A 7 23.86 36.09 -31.65
CA THR A 7 22.65 36.74 -32.18
C THR A 7 21.78 35.98 -33.19
N TYR A 8 20.68 35.41 -32.69
CA TYR A 8 19.39 35.43 -33.39
C TYR A 8 18.27 35.75 -32.37
N TYR A 9 17.94 37.03 -32.24
CA TYR A 9 16.73 37.52 -31.58
C TYR A 9 15.79 38.07 -32.68
N THR A 10 14.68 37.39 -32.93
CA THR A 10 13.52 37.97 -33.63
C THR A 10 12.57 38.60 -32.58
N PRO A 11 12.03 39.81 -32.81
CA PRO A 11 11.24 40.51 -31.82
C PRO A 11 9.83 39.91 -31.71
N VAL A 12 9.49 39.37 -30.54
CA VAL A 12 8.13 38.95 -30.18
C VAL A 12 7.27 40.21 -29.99
N LYS A 13 6.08 40.21 -30.60
CA LYS A 13 5.12 41.31 -30.58
C LYS A 13 4.69 41.62 -29.14
N ASN A 14 4.66 42.91 -28.80
CA ASN A 14 4.36 43.54 -27.50
C ASN A 14 2.97 43.22 -26.86
N GLY A 15 2.28 42.16 -27.26
CA GLY A 15 0.97 41.76 -26.72
C GLY A 15 0.99 40.58 -25.73
N GLU A 16 2.04 39.76 -25.72
CA GLU A 16 2.08 38.51 -24.92
C GLU A 16 2.74 38.67 -23.54
N LYS A 17 3.52 39.75 -23.33
CA LYS A 17 4.18 40.01 -22.04
C LYS A 17 3.23 40.21 -20.86
N GLY A 18 1.98 40.63 -21.12
CA GLY A 18 0.99 40.84 -20.05
C GLY A 18 0.35 39.55 -19.52
N ILE A 19 0.49 38.43 -20.23
CA ILE A 19 -0.11 37.14 -19.84
C ILE A 19 0.96 36.25 -19.18
N GLU A 20 2.18 36.22 -19.72
CA GLU A 20 3.27 35.40 -19.16
C GLU A 20 3.77 35.90 -17.78
N GLU A 21 3.78 37.21 -17.53
CA GLU A 21 4.25 37.76 -16.24
C GLU A 21 3.29 37.47 -15.07
N ASN A 22 2.01 37.18 -15.34
CA ASN A 22 1.03 36.83 -14.31
C ASN A 22 0.96 35.33 -14.00
N GLU A 23 1.48 34.46 -14.87
CA GLU A 23 1.49 33.00 -14.63
C GLU A 23 2.70 32.54 -13.79
N GLN A 24 3.82 33.28 -13.79
CA GLN A 24 5.03 32.92 -13.05
C GLN A 24 4.96 33.14 -11.53
N ASN A 25 3.94 33.82 -11.02
CA ASN A 25 3.85 34.22 -9.60
C ASN A 25 2.69 33.57 -8.83
N VAL A 26 2.17 32.43 -9.30
CA VAL A 26 1.21 31.69 -8.50
C VAL A 26 1.95 30.86 -7.45
N LYS A 27 2.07 31.40 -6.23
CA LYS A 27 2.56 30.64 -5.08
C LYS A 27 1.69 29.40 -4.88
N LEU A 28 2.21 28.24 -5.26
CA LEU A 28 1.59 26.95 -4.94
C LEU A 28 1.46 26.84 -3.42
N PRO A 29 0.30 26.40 -2.89
CA PRO A 29 0.18 26.15 -1.46
C PRO A 29 1.19 25.07 -1.04
N LEU A 30 1.93 25.32 0.03
CA LEU A 30 2.89 24.37 0.61
C LEU A 30 2.25 23.00 0.91
N ILE A 31 0.96 23.00 1.27
CA ILE A 31 0.13 21.80 1.43
C ILE A 31 -1.08 21.93 0.51
N GLY A 32 -1.06 21.21 -0.61
CA GLY A 32 -2.15 21.11 -1.58
C GLY A 32 -2.98 19.83 -1.46
N VAL A 33 -4.00 19.69 -2.32
CA VAL A 33 -4.90 18.53 -2.40
C VAL A 33 -4.11 17.24 -2.67
N ARG A 34 -2.98 17.33 -3.37
CA ARG A 34 -2.08 16.18 -3.60
C ARG A 34 -1.58 15.53 -2.32
N HIS A 35 -1.26 16.32 -1.28
CA HIS A 35 -0.79 15.80 0.00
C HIS A 35 -1.91 15.11 0.77
N TRP A 36 -3.14 15.62 0.66
CA TRP A 36 -4.32 14.98 1.23
C TRP A 36 -4.57 13.61 0.59
N GLN A 37 -4.48 13.50 -0.74
CA GLN A 37 -4.58 12.21 -1.43
C GLN A 37 -3.49 11.24 -0.98
N VAL A 38 -2.24 11.70 -0.87
CA VAL A 38 -1.12 10.88 -0.38
C VAL A 38 -1.35 10.42 1.07
N LEU A 39 -1.92 11.27 1.94
CA LEU A 39 -2.26 10.91 3.31
C LEU A 39 -3.38 9.85 3.36
N LEU A 40 -4.38 9.94 2.48
CA LEU A 40 -5.39 8.89 2.38
C LEU A 40 -4.78 7.55 1.92
N LEU A 41 -3.83 7.57 0.98
CA LEU A 41 -3.08 6.38 0.56
C LEU A 41 -2.19 5.84 1.70
N PHE A 42 -1.59 6.72 2.51
CA PHE A 42 -0.85 6.34 3.70
C PHE A 42 -1.75 5.54 4.66
N ILE A 43 -2.93 6.06 4.99
CA ILE A 43 -3.87 5.37 5.89
C ILE A 43 -4.30 4.02 5.30
N MET A 44 -4.51 3.95 3.99
CA MET A 44 -4.82 2.69 3.32
C MET A 44 -3.73 1.63 3.49
N VAL A 45 -2.48 2.00 3.19
CA VAL A 45 -1.33 1.10 3.29
C VAL A 45 -1.11 0.71 4.75
N PHE A 46 -1.24 1.65 5.68
CA PHE A 46 -1.19 1.40 7.12
C PHE A 46 -2.20 0.33 7.55
N THR A 47 -3.48 0.50 7.20
CA THR A 47 -4.54 -0.46 7.56
C THR A 47 -4.36 -1.80 6.85
N ALA A 48 -3.94 -1.81 5.58
CA ALA A 48 -3.72 -3.04 4.82
C ALA A 48 -2.60 -3.90 5.41
N PHE A 49 -1.48 -3.30 5.83
CA PHE A 49 -0.42 -4.00 6.55
C PHE A 49 -0.84 -4.41 7.96
N GLY A 50 -1.68 -3.61 8.63
CA GLY A 50 -2.29 -4.00 9.89
C GLY A 50 -3.09 -5.30 9.79
N PHE A 51 -4.01 -5.38 8.82
CA PHE A 51 -4.77 -6.62 8.53
C PHE A 51 -3.89 -7.84 8.28
N ARG A 52 -2.77 -7.64 7.59
CA ARG A 52 -1.82 -8.72 7.32
C ARG A 52 -1.31 -9.36 8.61
N MET A 53 -0.95 -8.53 9.58
CA MET A 53 -0.26 -8.94 10.82
C MET A 53 -1.19 -9.36 11.95
N ILE A 54 -2.41 -8.85 11.99
CA ILE A 54 -3.38 -9.15 13.06
C ILE A 54 -3.62 -10.64 13.22
N LEU A 55 -3.73 -11.41 12.13
CA LEU A 55 -3.95 -12.85 12.26
C LEU A 55 -2.75 -13.57 12.86
N SER A 56 -1.52 -13.10 12.63
CA SER A 56 -0.33 -13.73 13.21
C SER A 56 -0.33 -13.66 14.74
N VAL A 57 -0.87 -12.58 15.32
CA VAL A 57 -1.06 -12.44 16.77
C VAL A 57 -2.33 -13.16 17.22
N ALA A 58 -3.42 -12.98 16.48
CA ALA A 58 -4.71 -13.57 16.84
C ALA A 58 -4.69 -15.10 16.81
N ILE A 59 -3.94 -15.75 15.91
CA ILE A 59 -3.88 -17.22 15.84
C ILE A 59 -3.20 -17.82 17.08
N VAL A 60 -2.26 -17.11 17.69
CA VAL A 60 -1.68 -17.50 18.98
C VAL A 60 -2.75 -17.41 20.06
N ALA A 61 -3.46 -16.28 20.13
CA ALA A 61 -4.56 -16.09 21.08
C ALA A 61 -5.77 -17.02 20.86
N MET A 62 -6.01 -17.48 19.63
CA MET A 62 -7.05 -18.45 19.28
C MET A 62 -6.71 -19.87 19.71
N THR A 63 -5.44 -20.17 19.99
CA THR A 63 -4.98 -21.55 20.27
C THR A 63 -4.37 -21.72 21.66
N ASP A 64 -4.19 -20.63 22.40
CA ASP A 64 -3.73 -20.64 23.79
C ASP A 64 -4.92 -20.34 24.73
N PRO A 65 -5.31 -21.31 25.58
CA PRO A 65 -6.40 -21.15 26.55
C PRO A 65 -6.17 -20.04 27.57
N ASN A 66 -4.92 -19.65 27.82
CA ASN A 66 -4.55 -18.63 28.81
C ASN A 66 -4.31 -17.25 28.18
N ALA A 67 -4.47 -17.12 26.86
CA ALA A 67 -4.15 -15.87 26.17
C ALA A 67 -5.14 -14.73 26.48
N SER A 68 -6.36 -15.03 26.94
CA SER A 68 -7.34 -14.02 27.34
C SER A 68 -7.71 -14.18 28.81
N THR A 69 -8.03 -13.05 29.46
CA THR A 69 -8.52 -13.02 30.84
C THR A 69 -9.92 -13.66 30.99
N ASN A 70 -10.64 -13.86 29.89
CA ASN A 70 -12.00 -14.39 29.87
C ASN A 70 -12.05 -15.84 29.34
N PRO A 71 -12.52 -16.82 30.15
CA PRO A 71 -12.60 -18.23 29.74
C PRO A 71 -13.68 -18.54 28.69
N ASN A 72 -14.57 -17.57 28.37
CA ASN A 72 -15.62 -17.75 27.35
C ASN A 72 -15.16 -17.42 25.92
N VAL A 73 -13.90 -17.01 25.72
CA VAL A 73 -13.37 -16.73 24.38
C VAL A 73 -13.15 -18.07 23.65
N PRO A 74 -13.64 -18.23 22.41
CA PRO A 74 -13.47 -19.49 21.67
C PRO A 74 -11.99 -19.78 21.39
N VAL A 75 -11.55 -20.95 21.82
CA VAL A 75 -10.21 -21.51 21.62
C VAL A 75 -10.33 -22.72 20.69
N TYR A 76 -9.42 -22.84 19.71
CA TYR A 76 -9.40 -23.91 18.73
C TYR A 76 -8.07 -24.67 18.76
N ASP A 77 -8.12 -26.00 18.68
CA ASP A 77 -6.93 -26.84 18.50
C ASP A 77 -6.55 -26.93 17.00
N TRP A 78 -6.07 -25.83 16.44
CA TRP A 78 -5.59 -25.81 15.06
C TRP A 78 -4.12 -26.26 15.00
N LYS A 79 -3.89 -27.43 14.39
CA LYS A 79 -2.53 -27.91 14.07
C LYS A 79 -1.96 -27.26 12.80
N ASP A 80 -2.82 -26.75 11.92
CA ASP A 80 -2.46 -26.21 10.61
C ASP A 80 -2.26 -24.67 10.59
N LYS A 81 -1.65 -24.11 11.65
CA LYS A 81 -1.42 -22.66 11.78
C LYS A 81 -0.61 -22.10 10.60
N GLY A 82 0.43 -22.82 10.17
CA GLY A 82 1.29 -22.43 9.06
C GLY A 82 0.55 -22.43 7.71
N SER A 83 -0.38 -23.37 7.51
CA SER A 83 -1.19 -23.45 6.30
C SER A 83 -2.15 -22.26 6.19
N ILE A 84 -2.79 -21.86 7.30
CA ILE A 84 -3.69 -20.69 7.34
C ILE A 84 -2.91 -19.41 7.04
N LEU A 85 -1.73 -19.22 7.64
CA LEU A 85 -0.91 -18.03 7.41
C LEU A 85 -0.37 -17.97 5.96
N SER A 86 0.05 -19.10 5.41
CA SER A 86 0.59 -19.17 4.04
C SER A 86 -0.47 -19.03 2.95
N ALA A 87 -1.73 -19.41 3.22
CA ALA A 87 -2.86 -19.25 2.28
C ALA A 87 -3.02 -17.81 1.77
N PHE A 88 -2.70 -16.82 2.62
CA PHE A 88 -2.67 -15.41 2.21
C PHE A 88 -1.72 -15.17 1.02
N PHE A 89 -0.50 -15.73 1.08
CA PHE A 89 0.53 -15.49 0.06
C PHE A 89 0.15 -16.13 -1.27
N TRP A 90 -0.48 -17.31 -1.25
CA TRP A 90 -1.01 -17.95 -2.44
C TRP A 90 -2.07 -17.10 -3.14
N GLY A 91 -2.98 -16.49 -2.37
CA GLY A 91 -3.96 -15.55 -2.92
C GLY A 91 -3.33 -14.25 -3.44
N TYR A 92 -2.21 -13.82 -2.86
CA TYR A 92 -1.55 -12.54 -3.17
C TYR A 92 -0.76 -12.54 -4.48
N ILE A 93 -0.24 -13.69 -4.93
CA ILE A 93 0.60 -13.78 -6.15
C ILE A 93 -0.19 -13.47 -7.43
N TRP A 94 -1.39 -14.04 -7.58
CA TRP A 94 -2.16 -13.94 -8.82
C TRP A 94 -2.61 -12.52 -9.18
N PRO A 95 -3.18 -11.73 -8.26
CA PRO A 95 -3.63 -10.37 -8.55
C PRO A 95 -2.52 -9.46 -9.07
N GLN A 96 -1.29 -9.58 -8.57
CA GLN A 96 -0.24 -8.62 -8.88
C GLN A 96 0.05 -8.48 -10.37
N VAL A 97 -0.04 -9.60 -11.10
CA VAL A 97 0.17 -9.63 -12.56
C VAL A 97 -0.94 -8.87 -13.30
N PHE A 98 -2.18 -8.98 -12.84
CA PHE A 98 -3.35 -8.39 -13.50
C PHE A 98 -3.71 -7.00 -12.97
N ALA A 99 -3.28 -6.66 -11.76
CA ALA A 99 -3.65 -5.46 -11.05
C ALA A 99 -3.22 -4.18 -11.79
N GLY A 100 -2.01 -4.18 -12.38
CA GLY A 100 -1.54 -3.02 -13.16
C GLY A 100 -2.40 -2.76 -14.40
N TYR A 101 -2.84 -3.81 -15.10
CA TYR A 101 -3.72 -3.68 -16.25
C TYR A 101 -5.13 -3.22 -15.84
N ALA A 102 -5.67 -3.80 -14.77
CA ALA A 102 -6.99 -3.48 -14.26
C ALA A 102 -7.07 -2.02 -13.74
N ALA A 103 -6.06 -1.56 -12.98
CA ALA A 103 -5.99 -0.20 -12.46
C ALA A 103 -5.98 0.85 -13.59
N ASN A 104 -5.23 0.61 -14.67
CA ASN A 104 -5.16 1.51 -15.82
C ASN A 104 -6.49 1.63 -16.58
N ARG A 105 -7.26 0.54 -16.70
CA ARG A 105 -8.48 0.53 -17.53
C ARG A 105 -9.72 1.03 -16.81
N PHE A 106 -9.87 0.69 -15.53
CA PHE A 106 -11.10 0.91 -14.77
C PHE A 106 -10.99 2.06 -13.76
N GLY A 107 -9.80 2.64 -13.61
CA GLY A 107 -9.51 3.72 -12.67
C GLY A 107 -9.16 3.19 -11.28
N ALA A 108 -8.03 3.66 -10.73
CA ALA A 108 -7.51 3.16 -9.47
C ALA A 108 -8.42 3.42 -8.26
N LYS A 109 -9.21 4.51 -8.23
CA LYS A 109 -10.10 4.85 -7.10
C LYS A 109 -11.05 3.70 -6.75
N TRP A 110 -11.79 3.20 -7.74
CA TRP A 110 -12.80 2.17 -7.51
C TRP A 110 -12.17 0.83 -7.14
N PHE A 111 -10.99 0.53 -7.70
CA PHE A 111 -10.22 -0.65 -7.31
C PHE A 111 -9.78 -0.57 -5.85
N LEU A 112 -9.19 0.55 -5.42
CA LEU A 112 -8.74 0.74 -4.04
C LEU A 112 -9.92 0.61 -3.05
N ILE A 113 -11.06 1.23 -3.35
CA ILE A 113 -12.28 1.14 -2.53
C ILE A 113 -12.79 -0.30 -2.49
N GLY A 114 -12.96 -0.95 -3.65
CA GLY A 114 -13.48 -2.30 -3.73
C GLY A 114 -12.61 -3.30 -2.97
N THR A 115 -11.28 -3.21 -3.13
CA THR A 115 -10.35 -4.12 -2.48
C THR A 115 -10.35 -3.93 -0.96
N MET A 116 -10.39 -2.68 -0.48
CA MET A 116 -10.41 -2.40 0.95
C MET A 116 -11.75 -2.78 1.57
N PHE A 117 -12.86 -2.54 0.87
CA PHE A 117 -14.20 -2.89 1.33
C PHE A 117 -14.34 -4.41 1.51
N VAL A 118 -13.97 -5.18 0.49
CA VAL A 118 -14.01 -6.65 0.56
C VAL A 118 -13.06 -7.16 1.64
N GLN A 119 -11.85 -6.62 1.75
CA GLN A 119 -10.90 -7.00 2.79
C GLN A 119 -11.44 -6.72 4.20
N SER A 120 -12.09 -5.58 4.41
CA SER A 120 -12.73 -5.23 5.68
C SER A 120 -13.89 -6.15 6.02
N LEU A 121 -14.74 -6.49 5.05
CA LEU A 121 -15.84 -7.45 5.26
C LEU A 121 -15.31 -8.84 5.62
N LEU A 122 -14.28 -9.31 4.92
CA LEU A 122 -13.61 -10.58 5.24
C LEU A 122 -13.00 -10.54 6.64
N GLY A 123 -12.38 -9.42 7.02
CA GLY A 123 -11.90 -9.17 8.37
C GLY A 123 -13.00 -9.32 9.42
N ILE A 124 -14.11 -8.59 9.30
CA ILE A 124 -15.26 -8.66 10.22
C ILE A 124 -15.85 -10.07 10.26
N SER A 125 -15.91 -10.78 9.13
CA SER A 125 -16.42 -12.14 9.08
C SER A 125 -15.45 -13.18 9.66
N THR A 126 -14.18 -12.83 9.93
CA THR A 126 -13.14 -13.79 10.34
C THR A 126 -13.52 -14.56 11.61
N PRO A 127 -14.00 -13.93 12.70
CA PRO A 127 -14.46 -14.68 13.88
C PRO A 127 -15.61 -15.65 13.60
N LEU A 128 -16.55 -15.28 12.73
CA LEU A 128 -17.67 -16.14 12.32
C LEU A 128 -17.18 -17.33 11.50
N THR A 129 -16.27 -17.10 10.54
CA THR A 129 -15.70 -18.17 9.74
C THR A 129 -14.88 -19.15 10.58
N ALA A 130 -14.16 -18.66 11.60
CA ALA A 130 -13.46 -19.52 12.56
C ALA A 130 -14.43 -20.42 13.34
N ALA A 131 -15.57 -19.89 13.76
CA ALA A 131 -16.54 -20.62 14.57
C ALA A 131 -17.33 -21.69 13.78
N TYR A 132 -17.78 -21.36 12.57
CA TYR A 132 -18.66 -22.25 11.80
C TYR A 132 -17.94 -23.14 10.78
N LEU A 133 -16.83 -22.66 10.20
CA LEU A 133 -16.14 -23.33 9.09
C LEU A 133 -14.75 -23.87 9.50
N GLY A 134 -14.33 -23.60 10.73
CA GLY A 134 -13.06 -24.07 11.29
C GLY A 134 -11.83 -23.62 10.49
N SER A 135 -10.79 -24.45 10.52
CA SER A 135 -9.50 -24.15 9.88
C SER A 135 -9.60 -23.97 8.35
N ALA A 136 -10.42 -24.78 7.66
CA ALA A 136 -10.57 -24.71 6.20
C ALA A 136 -11.23 -23.39 5.74
N GLY A 137 -12.27 -22.94 6.46
CA GLY A 137 -12.90 -21.64 6.19
C GLY A 137 -11.95 -20.46 6.42
N MET A 138 -11.11 -20.55 7.45
CA MET A 138 -10.06 -19.56 7.72
C MET A 138 -9.02 -19.50 6.61
N CYS A 139 -8.57 -20.65 6.09
CA CYS A 139 -7.69 -20.70 4.91
C CYS A 139 -8.32 -20.01 3.70
N MET A 140 -9.59 -20.30 3.40
CA MET A 140 -10.30 -19.69 2.26
C MET A 140 -10.48 -18.18 2.44
N SER A 141 -10.91 -17.73 3.61
CA SER A 141 -11.01 -16.30 3.94
C SER A 141 -9.65 -15.61 3.79
N ARG A 142 -8.56 -16.27 4.20
CA ARG A 142 -7.22 -15.72 4.05
C ARG A 142 -6.70 -15.67 2.63
N ALA A 143 -6.99 -16.68 1.82
CA ALA A 143 -6.69 -16.63 0.39
C ALA A 143 -7.41 -15.45 -0.28
N LEU A 144 -8.70 -15.23 0.03
CA LEU A 144 -9.47 -14.10 -0.49
C LEU A 144 -8.94 -12.74 -0.01
N GLN A 145 -8.52 -12.62 1.24
CA GLN A 145 -7.85 -11.42 1.75
C GLN A 145 -6.53 -11.16 0.98
N GLY A 146 -5.77 -12.21 0.69
CA GLY A 146 -4.58 -12.15 -0.16
C GLY A 146 -4.88 -11.63 -1.56
N VAL A 147 -5.95 -12.15 -2.18
CA VAL A 147 -6.42 -11.70 -3.50
C VAL A 147 -6.73 -10.20 -3.49
N CYS A 148 -7.47 -9.72 -2.49
CA CYS A 148 -7.83 -8.31 -2.36
C CYS A 148 -6.60 -7.42 -2.18
N GLN A 149 -5.68 -7.81 -1.28
CA GLN A 149 -4.50 -7.01 -0.97
C GLN A 149 -3.51 -6.94 -2.14
N GLY A 150 -3.48 -7.96 -3.02
CA GLY A 150 -2.61 -8.01 -4.20
C GLY A 150 -2.84 -6.86 -5.19
N PHE A 151 -4.04 -6.29 -5.21
CA PHE A 151 -4.39 -5.15 -6.06
C PHE A 151 -3.97 -3.79 -5.49
N ILE A 152 -3.66 -3.71 -4.19
CA ILE A 152 -3.44 -2.43 -3.50
C ILE A 152 -2.15 -1.77 -3.99
N PHE A 153 -1.02 -2.47 -3.97
CA PHE A 153 0.29 -1.88 -4.33
C PHE A 153 0.34 -1.28 -5.75
N PRO A 154 -0.08 -2.01 -6.80
CA PRO A 154 -0.10 -1.47 -8.16
C PRO A 154 -1.06 -0.28 -8.29
N SER A 155 -2.21 -0.35 -7.64
CA SER A 155 -3.23 0.72 -7.67
C SER A 155 -2.77 1.98 -6.94
N VAL A 156 -2.09 1.84 -5.79
CA VAL A 156 -1.48 2.96 -5.04
C VAL A 156 -0.37 3.60 -5.88
N THR A 157 0.48 2.78 -6.51
CA THR A 157 1.55 3.28 -7.38
C THR A 157 1.00 4.03 -8.59
N HIS A 158 -0.09 3.52 -9.19
CA HIS A 158 -0.80 4.21 -10.27
C HIS A 158 -1.39 5.53 -9.78
N GLN A 159 -2.09 5.54 -8.65
CA GLN A 159 -2.67 6.75 -8.07
C GLN A 159 -1.59 7.81 -7.77
N LEU A 160 -0.45 7.41 -7.21
CA LEU A 160 0.69 8.30 -7.00
C LEU A 160 1.23 8.85 -8.32
N SER A 161 1.27 8.05 -9.38
CA SER A 161 1.74 8.51 -10.71
C SER A 161 0.84 9.55 -11.35
N GLN A 162 -0.44 9.59 -11.00
CA GLN A 162 -1.41 10.57 -11.52
C GLN A 162 -1.47 11.86 -10.69
N TRP A 163 -1.09 11.80 -9.41
CA TRP A 163 -1.25 12.92 -8.47
C TRP A 163 0.05 13.60 -8.06
N VAL A 164 1.19 12.92 -8.23
CA VAL A 164 2.48 13.40 -7.72
C VAL A 164 3.42 13.79 -8.88
N PRO A 165 3.86 15.07 -8.93
CA PRO A 165 4.90 15.54 -9.86
C PRO A 165 6.20 14.75 -9.77
N HIS A 166 6.96 14.66 -10.86
CA HIS A 166 8.20 13.88 -10.93
C HIS A 166 9.23 14.25 -9.85
N GLU A 167 9.38 15.54 -9.53
CA GLU A 167 10.35 16.06 -8.56
C GLU A 167 10.08 15.59 -7.13
N GLU A 168 8.81 15.41 -6.76
CA GLU A 168 8.41 15.05 -5.39
C GLU A 168 7.96 13.58 -5.25
N ARG A 169 7.93 12.83 -6.35
CA ARG A 169 7.43 11.45 -6.41
C ARG A 169 8.14 10.51 -5.46
N SER A 170 9.45 10.65 -5.32
CA SER A 170 10.24 9.83 -4.39
C SER A 170 9.85 10.10 -2.93
N ARG A 171 9.74 11.37 -2.53
CA ARG A 171 9.44 11.78 -1.14
C ARG A 171 8.02 11.36 -0.72
N LEU A 172 7.02 11.68 -1.55
CA LEU A 172 5.62 11.35 -1.24
C LEU A 172 5.34 9.84 -1.40
N GLY A 173 6.03 9.18 -2.33
CA GLY A 173 5.99 7.72 -2.46
C GLY A 173 6.58 7.03 -1.23
N ALA A 174 7.76 7.46 -0.77
CA ALA A 174 8.39 6.94 0.43
C ALA A 174 7.51 7.13 1.68
N PHE A 175 6.85 8.30 1.81
CA PHE A 175 5.89 8.54 2.87
C PHE A 175 4.72 7.54 2.81
N ALA A 176 4.06 7.40 1.65
CA ALA A 176 2.92 6.50 1.48
C ALA A 176 3.28 5.02 1.74
N PHE A 177 4.42 4.54 1.24
CA PHE A 177 4.85 3.15 1.44
C PHE A 177 5.45 2.90 2.82
N GLY A 178 6.04 3.92 3.45
CA GLY A 178 6.53 3.86 4.84
C GLY A 178 5.44 3.54 5.86
N ALA A 179 4.17 3.80 5.51
CA ALA A 179 3.00 3.37 6.27
C ALA A 179 2.94 1.85 6.52
N GLY A 180 3.52 1.02 5.65
CA GLY A 180 3.43 -0.44 5.73
C GLY A 180 4.13 -1.02 6.95
N PRO A 181 5.46 -0.82 7.11
CA PRO A 181 6.19 -1.21 8.31
C PRO A 181 5.62 -0.54 9.57
N PHE A 182 5.25 0.74 9.48
CA PHE A 182 4.65 1.45 10.61
C PHE A 182 3.33 0.83 11.08
N GLY A 183 2.43 0.50 10.14
CA GLY A 183 1.16 -0.19 10.41
C GLY A 183 1.35 -1.59 10.97
N THR A 184 2.40 -2.30 10.54
CA THR A 184 2.76 -3.63 11.07
C THR A 184 3.10 -3.55 12.56
N VAL A 185 3.99 -2.63 12.96
CA VAL A 185 4.42 -2.48 14.35
C VAL A 185 3.24 -2.09 15.25
N ILE A 186 2.49 -1.06 14.85
CA ILE A 186 1.34 -0.59 15.61
C ILE A 186 0.26 -1.68 15.72
N ALA A 187 -0.01 -2.42 14.65
CA ALA A 187 -0.98 -3.50 14.68
C ALA A 187 -0.57 -4.63 15.61
N MET A 188 0.70 -5.02 15.63
CA MET A 188 1.19 -6.05 16.56
C MET A 188 1.03 -5.61 18.03
N LEU A 189 1.39 -4.37 18.35
CA LEU A 189 1.27 -3.83 19.72
C LEU A 189 -0.19 -3.77 20.17
N ILE A 190 -1.06 -3.17 19.36
CA ILE A 190 -2.48 -3.00 19.70
C ILE A 190 -3.19 -4.36 19.76
N SER A 191 -2.94 -5.24 18.78
CA SER A 191 -3.57 -6.57 18.75
C SER A 191 -3.18 -7.43 19.95
N GLY A 192 -1.93 -7.37 20.42
CA GLY A 192 -1.49 -8.08 21.62
C GLY A 192 -2.22 -7.62 22.89
N GLN A 193 -2.37 -6.31 23.07
CA GLN A 193 -3.09 -5.75 24.22
C GLN A 193 -4.60 -6.04 24.19
N ILE A 194 -5.19 -6.04 23.00
CA ILE A 194 -6.62 -6.37 22.85
C ILE A 194 -6.85 -7.87 23.04
N ALA A 195 -5.95 -8.72 22.55
CA ALA A 195 -6.05 -10.17 22.70
C ALA A 195 -6.08 -10.61 24.18
N SER A 196 -5.27 -9.97 25.04
CA SER A 196 -5.23 -10.26 26.48
C SER A 196 -6.41 -9.71 27.27
N SER A 197 -7.11 -8.71 26.71
CA SER A 197 -8.27 -8.08 27.33
C SER A 197 -9.48 -9.03 27.43
N TRP A 198 -10.48 -8.63 28.22
CA TRP A 198 -11.73 -9.37 28.43
C TRP A 198 -12.52 -9.66 27.14
N TYR A 199 -12.37 -8.81 26.12
CA TYR A 199 -13.09 -8.93 24.84
C TYR A 199 -12.43 -9.93 23.88
N GLY A 200 -11.18 -10.33 24.15
CA GLY A 200 -10.44 -11.34 23.40
C GLY A 200 -10.08 -10.96 21.96
N TRP A 201 -9.58 -11.96 21.23
CA TRP A 201 -9.12 -11.83 19.85
C TRP A 201 -10.19 -11.40 18.81
N PRO A 202 -11.50 -11.70 18.94
CA PRO A 202 -12.48 -11.32 17.92
C PRO A 202 -12.59 -9.80 17.73
N LEU A 203 -12.42 -9.04 18.81
CA LEU A 203 -12.52 -7.58 18.81
C LEU A 203 -11.49 -6.92 17.87
N ILE A 204 -10.31 -7.52 17.72
CA ILE A 204 -9.24 -7.01 16.87
C ILE A 204 -9.72 -6.93 15.41
N PHE A 205 -10.41 -7.97 14.95
CA PHE A 205 -10.95 -8.04 13.60
C PHE A 205 -12.09 -7.05 13.37
N TYR A 206 -12.94 -6.82 14.38
CA TYR A 206 -14.02 -5.84 14.28
C TYR A 206 -13.49 -4.40 14.23
N ILE A 207 -12.50 -4.06 15.04
CA ILE A 207 -11.89 -2.72 15.05
C ILE A 207 -11.22 -2.42 13.71
N TYR A 208 -10.34 -3.30 13.23
CA TYR A 208 -9.66 -3.08 11.95
C TYR A 208 -10.61 -3.17 10.75
N GLY A 209 -11.59 -4.07 10.82
CA GLY A 209 -12.75 -4.13 9.92
C GLY A 209 -13.41 -2.78 9.76
N GLY A 210 -13.83 -2.20 10.89
CA GLY A 210 -14.49 -0.89 10.96
C GLY A 210 -13.60 0.26 10.47
N VAL A 211 -12.32 0.28 10.84
CA VAL A 211 -11.37 1.30 10.36
C VAL A 211 -11.21 1.24 8.84
N GLY A 212 -11.12 0.05 8.25
CA GLY A 212 -11.04 -0.08 6.80
C GLY A 212 -12.34 0.32 6.08
N LEU A 213 -13.52 0.06 6.67
CA LEU A 213 -14.80 0.54 6.13
C LEU A 213 -14.92 2.06 6.23
N ALA A 214 -14.51 2.65 7.36
CA ALA A 214 -14.47 4.10 7.54
C ALA A 214 -13.54 4.75 6.51
N TRP A 215 -12.38 4.14 6.24
CA TRP A 215 -11.49 4.58 5.17
C TRP A 215 -12.16 4.51 3.79
N CYS A 216 -12.92 3.45 3.49
CA CYS A 216 -13.65 3.35 2.23
C CYS A 216 -14.65 4.50 2.04
N LEU A 217 -15.39 4.85 3.10
CA LEU A 217 -16.32 5.98 3.07
C LEU A 217 -15.58 7.31 2.86
N LEU A 218 -14.51 7.55 3.63
CA LEU A 218 -13.69 8.76 3.52
C LEU A 218 -13.08 8.91 2.12
N PHE A 219 -12.55 7.83 1.54
CA PHE A 219 -11.94 7.84 0.23
C PHE A 219 -12.98 7.89 -0.91
N THR A 220 -14.21 7.42 -0.70
CA THR A 220 -15.30 7.58 -1.67
C THR A 220 -15.66 9.06 -1.82
N VAL A 221 -15.77 9.79 -0.71
CA VAL A 221 -16.11 11.21 -0.68
C VAL A 221 -14.94 12.10 -1.09
N SER A 222 -13.73 11.84 -0.57
CA SER A 222 -12.56 12.71 -0.74
C SER A 222 -11.61 12.29 -1.85
N GLY A 223 -11.59 11.02 -2.24
CA GLY A 223 -10.66 10.50 -3.25
C GLY A 223 -11.11 10.85 -4.67
N SER A 224 -10.17 11.15 -5.57
CA SER A 224 -10.45 11.35 -6.99
C SER A 224 -9.44 10.62 -7.87
N ASN A 225 -9.89 10.06 -9.00
CA ASN A 225 -9.03 9.29 -9.91
C ASN A 225 -7.93 10.14 -10.55
N SER A 226 -8.24 11.37 -10.91
CA SER A 226 -7.32 12.30 -11.57
C SER A 226 -7.54 13.71 -11.02
N PRO A 227 -6.48 14.55 -10.98
CA PRO A 227 -6.59 15.98 -10.69
C PRO A 227 -7.66 16.68 -11.54
N ALA A 228 -7.88 16.24 -12.78
CA ALA A 228 -8.83 16.85 -13.71
C ALA A 228 -10.31 16.69 -13.29
N VAL A 229 -10.62 15.65 -12.52
CA VAL A 229 -12.00 15.31 -12.07
C VAL A 229 -12.26 15.80 -10.65
N HIS A 230 -11.24 16.31 -9.95
CA HIS A 230 -11.36 16.70 -8.55
C HIS A 230 -12.12 18.03 -8.41
N PRO A 231 -13.26 18.07 -7.68
CA PRO A 231 -14.13 19.25 -7.65
C PRO A 231 -13.53 20.46 -6.93
N THR A 232 -12.59 20.25 -6.01
CA THR A 232 -12.04 21.30 -5.12
C THR A 232 -10.57 21.63 -5.40
N ILE A 233 -10.00 21.17 -6.52
CA ILE A 233 -8.59 21.45 -6.81
C ILE A 233 -8.41 22.90 -7.27
N SER A 234 -7.37 23.57 -6.77
CA SER A 234 -7.00 24.89 -7.28
C SER A 234 -6.53 24.79 -8.73
N LYS A 235 -6.95 25.73 -9.59
CA LYS A 235 -6.52 25.78 -11.00
C LYS A 235 -4.99 25.82 -11.13
N ALA A 236 -4.32 26.47 -10.19
CA ALA A 236 -2.85 26.56 -10.13
C ALA A 236 -2.18 25.21 -9.80
N GLU A 237 -2.74 24.45 -8.85
CA GLU A 237 -2.22 23.13 -8.49
C GLU A 237 -2.48 22.12 -9.62
N LYS A 238 -3.65 22.21 -10.26
CA LYS A 238 -3.98 21.40 -11.44
C LYS A 238 -2.98 21.62 -12.58
N PHE A 239 -2.75 22.88 -12.96
CA PHE A 239 -1.82 23.23 -14.03
C PHE A 239 -0.38 22.78 -13.72
N TYR A 240 0.09 22.97 -12.48
CA TYR A 240 1.40 22.49 -12.06
C TYR A 240 1.56 20.98 -12.18
N ILE A 241 0.54 20.20 -11.78
CA ILE A 241 0.57 18.74 -11.88
C ILE A 241 0.55 18.29 -13.35
N GLU A 242 -0.32 18.86 -14.18
CA GLU A 242 -0.43 18.52 -15.61
C GLU A 242 0.85 18.86 -16.38
N GLN A 243 1.41 20.05 -16.15
CA GLN A 243 2.67 20.48 -16.75
C GLN A 243 3.83 19.59 -16.30
N SER A 244 3.89 19.23 -15.02
CA SER A 244 4.96 18.39 -14.48
C SER A 244 4.87 16.94 -14.94
N LEU A 245 3.67 16.40 -15.16
CA LEU A 245 3.49 15.01 -15.60
C LEU A 245 3.67 14.85 -17.11
N GLY A 246 3.65 15.94 -17.89
CA GLY A 246 3.73 15.90 -19.36
C GLY A 246 2.60 15.09 -20.01
N HIS A 247 1.50 14.84 -19.30
CA HIS A 247 0.36 14.08 -19.79
C HIS A 247 -0.61 15.02 -20.50
N THR A 248 -0.67 14.93 -21.82
CA THR A 248 -1.87 15.31 -22.58
C THR A 248 -2.96 14.28 -22.24
N ASP A 249 -4.22 14.70 -22.07
CA ASP A 249 -5.39 13.88 -21.70
C ASP A 249 -5.70 12.67 -22.62
N GLU A 250 -4.81 12.32 -23.53
CA GLU A 250 -4.94 11.18 -24.43
C GLU A 250 -4.68 9.87 -23.67
N LYS A 251 -5.75 9.20 -23.26
CA LYS A 251 -5.70 7.78 -22.90
C LYS A 251 -5.03 7.02 -24.06
N PRO A 252 -3.86 6.40 -23.88
CA PRO A 252 -3.27 5.62 -24.96
C PRO A 252 -4.18 4.43 -25.23
N SER A 253 -4.91 4.48 -26.35
CA SER A 253 -5.82 3.45 -26.86
C SER A 253 -5.06 2.22 -27.41
N HIS A 254 -3.80 2.04 -27.01
CA HIS A 254 -2.97 0.95 -27.49
C HIS A 254 -3.15 -0.29 -26.60
N LYS A 255 -3.48 -1.42 -27.23
CA LYS A 255 -3.49 -2.73 -26.56
C LYS A 255 -2.11 -2.97 -25.95
N VAL A 256 -2.06 -3.25 -24.65
CA VAL A 256 -0.80 -3.51 -23.94
C VAL A 256 -0.07 -4.69 -24.61
N PRO A 257 1.14 -4.50 -25.16
CA PRO A 257 1.85 -5.52 -25.92
C PRO A 257 2.56 -6.50 -24.97
N TRP A 258 1.80 -7.37 -24.31
CA TRP A 258 2.29 -8.31 -23.30
C TRP A 258 3.50 -9.12 -23.75
N ILE A 259 3.46 -9.67 -24.98
CA ILE A 259 4.55 -10.50 -25.51
C ILE A 259 5.84 -9.69 -25.67
N SER A 260 5.76 -8.44 -26.11
CA SER A 260 6.92 -7.56 -26.26
C SER A 260 7.51 -7.17 -24.90
N ILE A 261 6.66 -6.96 -23.88
CA ILE A 261 7.08 -6.70 -22.51
C ILE A 261 7.84 -7.91 -21.96
N PHE A 262 7.30 -9.13 -22.11
CA PHE A 262 7.95 -10.36 -21.65
C PHE A 262 9.25 -10.70 -22.43
N LYS A 263 9.40 -10.23 -23.67
CA LYS A 263 10.65 -10.39 -24.44
C LYS A 263 11.68 -9.28 -24.19
N SER A 264 11.35 -8.28 -23.39
CA SER A 264 12.21 -7.12 -23.14
C SER A 264 13.31 -7.45 -22.12
N VAL A 265 14.57 -7.23 -22.49
CA VAL A 265 15.74 -7.44 -21.62
C VAL A 265 15.69 -6.57 -20.34
N PRO A 266 15.33 -5.26 -20.40
CA PRO A 266 15.15 -4.45 -19.21
C PRO A 266 14.17 -5.01 -18.17
N VAL A 267 13.07 -5.63 -18.61
CA VAL A 267 12.07 -6.20 -17.70
C VAL A 267 12.67 -7.38 -16.92
N TRP A 268 13.40 -8.26 -17.62
CA TRP A 268 14.12 -9.36 -16.98
C TRP A 268 15.25 -8.88 -16.06
N ALA A 269 15.96 -7.83 -16.42
CA ALA A 269 16.97 -7.23 -15.56
C ALA A 269 16.36 -6.73 -14.24
N ILE A 270 15.26 -5.98 -14.31
CA ILE A 270 14.54 -5.52 -13.11
C ILE A 270 14.03 -6.70 -12.28
N PHE A 271 13.49 -7.75 -12.93
CA PHE A 271 13.01 -8.94 -12.25
C PHE A 271 14.12 -9.65 -11.47
N VAL A 272 15.29 -9.87 -12.08
CA VAL A 272 16.46 -10.49 -11.43
C VAL A 272 16.98 -9.61 -10.27
N VAL A 273 17.05 -8.30 -10.47
CA VAL A 273 17.43 -7.35 -9.40
C VAL A 273 16.47 -7.42 -8.23
N GLN A 274 15.15 -7.46 -8.49
CA GLN A 274 14.14 -7.50 -7.44
C GLN A 274 14.14 -8.84 -6.68
N LEU A 275 14.40 -9.95 -7.38
CA LEU A 275 14.61 -11.27 -6.77
C LEU A 275 15.84 -11.26 -5.87
N GLY A 276 16.97 -10.77 -6.35
CA GLY A 276 18.20 -10.65 -5.57
C GLY A 276 17.99 -9.77 -4.34
N ASN A 277 17.34 -8.61 -4.50
CA ASN A 277 17.03 -7.70 -3.41
C ASN A 277 16.15 -8.35 -2.33
N ASN A 278 15.05 -9.03 -2.72
CA ASN A 278 14.19 -9.73 -1.78
C ASN A 278 14.94 -10.88 -1.09
N TYR A 279 15.65 -11.71 -1.85
CA TYR A 279 16.39 -12.83 -1.30
C TYR A 279 17.45 -12.38 -0.28
N SER A 280 18.24 -11.35 -0.62
CA SER A 280 19.23 -10.77 0.29
C SER A 280 18.60 -10.18 1.53
N MET A 281 17.52 -9.41 1.40
CA MET A 281 16.82 -8.80 2.54
C MET A 281 16.25 -9.84 3.50
N TRP A 282 15.54 -10.86 2.99
CA TRP A 282 14.97 -11.93 3.82
C TRP A 282 16.03 -12.82 4.46
N THR A 283 17.11 -13.10 3.73
CA THR A 283 18.26 -13.85 4.25
C THR A 283 18.91 -13.10 5.40
N LEU A 284 19.21 -11.81 5.23
CA LEU A 284 19.78 -10.99 6.29
C LEU A 284 18.87 -10.95 7.52
N MET A 285 17.57 -10.66 7.34
CA MET A 285 16.61 -10.63 8.45
C MET A 285 16.54 -11.96 9.24
N THR A 286 16.65 -13.10 8.56
CA THR A 286 16.54 -14.43 9.18
C THR A 286 17.87 -14.89 9.81
N GLN A 287 19.00 -14.55 9.19
CA GLN A 287 20.31 -15.04 9.62
C GLN A 287 20.99 -14.13 10.64
N ILE A 288 20.66 -12.83 10.70
CA ILE A 288 21.24 -11.91 11.70
C ILE A 288 20.98 -12.40 13.13
N PRO A 289 19.74 -12.73 13.56
CA PRO A 289 19.51 -13.23 14.92
C PRO A 289 20.27 -14.52 15.23
N ASN A 290 20.33 -15.44 14.26
CA ASN A 290 21.05 -16.71 14.39
C ASN A 290 22.56 -16.48 14.54
N TYR A 291 23.15 -15.56 13.77
CA TYR A 291 24.56 -15.21 13.84
C TYR A 291 24.93 -14.53 15.17
N MET A 292 24.13 -13.55 15.61
CA MET A 292 24.34 -12.85 16.88
C MET A 292 24.30 -13.82 18.07
N SER A 293 23.39 -14.80 18.05
CA SER A 293 23.25 -15.80 19.11
C SER A 293 24.33 -16.88 19.07
N HIS A 294 24.63 -17.48 17.91
CA HIS A 294 25.53 -18.63 17.81
C HIS A 294 27.01 -18.26 17.73
N VAL A 295 27.36 -17.17 17.05
CA VAL A 295 28.77 -16.78 16.84
C VAL A 295 29.21 -15.76 17.88
N MET A 296 28.35 -14.77 18.17
CA MET A 296 28.70 -13.69 19.09
C MET A 296 28.21 -13.92 20.53
N ASN A 297 27.52 -15.03 20.82
CA ASN A 297 27.03 -15.41 22.14
C ASN A 297 26.22 -14.29 22.86
N PHE A 298 25.57 -13.41 22.10
CA PHE A 298 24.70 -12.39 22.70
C PHE A 298 23.42 -13.04 23.25
N ASN A 299 22.95 -12.55 24.40
CA ASN A 299 21.70 -12.99 24.98
C ASN A 299 20.53 -12.56 24.06
N ILE A 300 19.61 -13.46 23.76
CA ILE A 300 18.52 -13.25 22.78
C ILE A 300 17.65 -12.03 23.14
N LYS A 301 17.56 -11.70 24.43
CA LYS A 301 16.89 -10.49 24.92
C LYS A 301 17.57 -9.19 24.46
N ASP A 302 18.89 -9.16 24.43
CA ASP A 302 19.66 -7.98 24.00
C ASP A 302 19.65 -7.86 22.47
N VAL A 303 19.70 -8.99 21.76
CA VAL A 303 19.58 -9.05 20.29
C VAL A 303 18.24 -8.49 19.81
N SER A 304 17.15 -8.75 20.54
CA SER A 304 15.80 -8.26 20.18
C SER A 304 15.58 -6.77 20.43
N PHE A 305 16.42 -6.13 21.24
CA PHE A 305 16.36 -4.68 21.50
C PHE A 305 17.26 -3.87 20.54
N ILE A 306 18.30 -4.53 19.99
CA ILE A 306 19.28 -3.92 19.06
C ILE A 306 18.79 -3.98 17.60
N LEU A 307 17.98 -5.00 17.25
CA LEU A 307 17.33 -5.17 15.95
C LEU A 307 16.02 -4.40 15.84
#